data_AF-A0A353RJH6-F1
#
_entry.id   AF-A0A353RJH6-F1
#
_cell.length_a   1.000
_cell.length_b   1.000
_cell.length_c   1.000
_cell.angle_alpha   90.00
_cell.angle_beta   90.00
_cell.angle_gamma   90.00
#
_symmetry.space_group_name_H-M   'P 1'
#
loop_
_entity.id
_entity.type
_entity.pdbx_description
1 polymer ?
#
loop_
_entity_poly.entity_id
_entity_poly.type
_entity_poly.pdbx_seq_one_letter_code
_entity_poly.pdbx_strand_id
1 'polypeptide(L)'
;GSKFTCTYRFRAPIYGFEQYHYGIVGTDGVTPTPGGSDFQQFMEEISLLRQHSSPGSTPAAYRQRKTAILYDPDNTVAIEQNKQTVLWNTEQHVLKYYKALKSFGAPVDFIRDSTDFTKYPVIVVPAYQQMSLSLADKLTRYVENGGNLVISCRTGHQNELGHLWEARHAEPLYGLIGGEIEFYDLLRPYASDTVMMDGKPYAWSSWGDVLKPLADTERWAAYSGDFYAGKTAVSYHQHKKGSVTYVGADSNEGDLELAVLAKVFARLDIAVENYPPGILVEYRDGFGIALNYSDKSYALKLPDEAETLIGNSTIPTAGVLVWKIKKQ
;
A
#
# COMPACT_ATOMS: atom_id res chain seq x y z
N GLY A 1 -2.75 12.03 9.83
CA GLY A 1 -1.47 12.77 9.89
C GLY A 1 -1.17 13.21 11.31
N SER A 2 0.11 13.26 11.69
CA SER A 2 0.53 13.58 13.06
C SER A 2 0.03 14.95 13.54
N LYS A 3 -0.45 15.01 14.80
CA LYS A 3 -0.81 16.26 15.50
C LYS A 3 0.30 16.77 16.42
N PHE A 4 1.29 15.91 16.69
CA PHE A 4 2.40 16.19 17.60
C PHE A 4 3.65 15.44 17.13
N THR A 5 4.76 16.15 17.00
CA THR A 5 6.06 15.55 16.68
C THR A 5 6.99 15.86 17.83
N CYS A 6 7.59 14.82 18.41
CA CYS A 6 8.66 14.95 19.39
C CYS A 6 9.88 14.17 18.93
N THR A 7 11.05 14.68 19.31
CA THR A 7 12.30 13.94 19.19
C THR A 7 12.58 13.21 20.49
N TYR A 8 12.99 11.95 20.41
CA TYR A 8 13.79 11.35 21.46
C TYR A 8 15.24 11.57 21.02
N ARG A 9 16.02 12.47 21.63
CA ARG A 9 15.91 13.15 22.94
C ARG A 9 16.41 14.60 22.85
N PHE A 10 16.25 15.40 23.90
CA PHE A 10 16.78 16.78 23.88
C PHE A 10 18.31 16.82 23.91
N ARG A 11 18.96 16.22 24.92
CA ARG A 11 20.42 16.22 25.10
C ARG A 11 20.99 14.82 24.99
N ALA A 12 22.08 14.67 24.22
CA ALA A 12 22.83 13.41 24.14
C ALA A 12 23.37 13.00 25.53
N PRO A 13 23.20 11.75 25.97
CA PRO A 13 23.66 11.31 27.28
C PRO A 13 25.17 11.05 27.26
N ILE A 14 25.81 11.17 28.42
CA ILE A 14 27.25 10.92 28.61
C ILE A 14 27.54 9.53 29.21
N TYR A 15 26.51 8.73 29.49
CA TYR A 15 26.64 7.37 30.01
C TYR A 15 25.40 6.54 29.67
N GLY A 16 25.52 5.21 29.78
CA GLY A 16 24.45 4.24 29.54
C GLY A 16 24.42 3.69 28.12
N PHE A 17 23.50 2.75 27.87
CA PHE A 17 23.40 2.03 26.60
C PHE A 17 23.16 2.94 25.38
N GLU A 18 22.55 4.11 25.59
CA GLU A 18 22.18 5.05 24.54
C GLU A 18 23.17 6.21 24.36
N GLN A 19 24.40 6.13 24.87
CA GLN A 19 25.41 7.21 24.74
C GLN A 19 25.75 7.61 23.30
N TYR A 20 25.43 6.76 22.32
CA TYR A 20 25.55 7.04 20.89
C TYR A 20 24.22 7.44 20.22
N HIS A 21 23.14 7.53 20.97
CA HIS A 21 21.89 8.12 20.51
C HIS A 21 21.94 9.63 20.71
N TYR A 22 22.17 10.38 19.62
CA TYR A 22 22.23 11.84 19.64
C TYR A 22 20.92 12.48 20.12
N GLY A 23 21.01 13.74 20.54
CA GLY A 23 19.86 14.60 20.79
C GLY A 23 19.88 15.86 19.92
N ILE A 24 18.93 16.77 20.17
CA ILE A 24 18.92 18.12 19.58
C ILE A 24 20.22 18.86 19.93
N VAL A 25 20.71 18.73 21.17
CA VAL A 25 22.00 19.25 21.61
C VAL A 25 22.98 18.13 21.96
N GLY A 26 24.26 18.42 21.78
CA GLY A 26 25.37 17.53 22.09
C GLY A 26 25.50 17.21 23.58
N THR A 27 26.52 16.45 23.93
CA THR A 27 26.78 16.04 25.33
C THR A 27 27.11 17.23 26.24
N ASP A 28 27.57 18.35 25.68
CA ASP A 28 27.77 19.62 26.39
C ASP A 28 26.46 20.28 26.84
N GLY A 29 25.32 19.87 26.26
CA GLY A 29 23.99 20.38 26.58
C GLY A 29 23.66 21.74 25.95
N VAL A 30 24.52 22.29 25.09
CA VAL A 30 24.36 23.63 24.53
C VAL A 30 24.61 23.72 23.04
N THR A 31 25.49 22.88 22.47
CA THR A 31 25.79 22.92 21.04
C THR A 31 24.74 22.13 20.26
N PRO A 32 24.00 22.74 19.31
CA PRO A 32 23.08 22.01 18.45
C PRO A 32 23.82 20.96 17.62
N THR A 33 23.24 19.77 17.49
CA THR A 33 23.68 18.78 16.51
C THR A 33 23.18 19.18 15.11
N PRO A 34 23.65 18.54 14.02
CA PRO A 34 23.06 18.74 12.70
C PRO A 34 21.54 18.54 12.71
N GLY A 35 21.06 17.44 13.28
CA GLY A 35 19.61 17.19 13.43
C GLY A 35 18.91 18.17 14.37
N GLY A 36 19.61 18.75 15.35
CA GLY A 36 19.09 19.86 16.16
C GLY A 36 18.88 21.14 15.37
N SER A 37 19.78 21.43 14.44
CA SER A 37 19.65 22.57 13.52
C SER A 37 18.48 22.36 12.55
N ASP A 38 18.35 21.14 11.99
CA ASP A 38 17.21 20.77 11.14
C ASP A 38 15.88 20.87 11.91
N PHE A 39 15.87 20.48 13.20
CA PHE A 39 14.68 20.59 14.05
C PHE A 39 14.30 22.05 14.33
N GLN A 40 15.29 22.94 14.49
CA GLN A 40 15.04 24.38 14.61
C GLN A 40 14.39 24.93 13.34
N GLN A 41 14.95 24.64 12.16
CA GLN A 41 14.35 25.02 10.88
C GLN A 41 12.90 24.51 10.79
N PHE A 42 12.67 23.22 11.08
CA PHE A 42 11.33 22.64 11.07
C PHE A 42 10.34 23.41 11.97
N MET A 43 10.74 23.85 13.16
CA MET A 43 9.87 24.63 14.05
C MET A 43 9.49 26.00 13.48
N GLU A 44 10.42 26.67 12.81
CA GLU A 44 10.19 27.95 12.14
C GLU A 44 9.22 27.76 10.95
N GLU A 45 9.46 26.73 10.13
CA GLU A 45 8.60 26.39 8.99
C GLU A 45 7.19 25.99 9.42
N ILE A 46 7.04 25.18 10.48
CA ILE A 46 5.72 24.82 11.02
C ILE A 46 4.98 26.06 11.55
N SER A 47 5.69 27.02 12.16
CA SER A 47 5.10 28.27 12.63
C SER A 47 4.56 29.12 11.48
N LEU A 48 5.26 29.14 10.34
CA LEU A 48 4.78 29.74 9.10
C LEU A 48 3.55 29.01 8.55
N LEU A 49 3.64 27.68 8.39
CA LEU A 49 2.56 26.87 7.80
C LEU A 49 1.26 26.95 8.61
N ARG A 50 1.32 27.06 9.94
CA ARG A 50 0.13 27.23 10.79
C ARG A 50 -0.68 28.48 10.44
N GLN A 51 -0.02 29.55 10.01
CA GLN A 51 -0.67 30.82 9.61
C GLN A 51 -1.46 30.68 8.30
N HIS A 52 -1.17 29.66 7.50
CA HIS A 52 -1.78 29.41 6.19
C HIS A 52 -2.71 28.20 6.15
N SER A 53 -2.92 27.51 7.28
CA SER A 53 -3.64 26.23 7.30
C SER A 53 -5.13 26.40 6.97
N SER A 54 -5.65 25.48 6.17
CA SER A 54 -7.07 25.39 5.81
C SER A 54 -7.56 23.93 5.97
N PRO A 55 -7.95 23.52 7.19
CA PRO A 55 -8.39 22.16 7.47
C PRO A 55 -9.52 21.69 6.53
N GLY A 56 -9.41 20.44 6.06
CA GLY A 56 -10.42 19.82 5.19
C GLY A 56 -10.31 20.14 3.69
N SER A 57 -9.48 21.11 3.30
CA SER A 57 -9.23 21.40 1.89
C SER A 57 -8.22 20.41 1.29
N THR A 58 -8.68 19.54 0.39
CA THR A 58 -7.85 18.64 -0.42
C THR A 58 -8.42 18.53 -1.85
N PRO A 59 -7.56 18.36 -2.88
CA PRO A 59 -8.03 18.25 -4.26
C PRO A 59 -9.01 17.11 -4.46
N ALA A 60 -10.04 17.32 -5.30
CA ALA A 60 -11.04 16.29 -5.60
C ALA A 60 -10.40 15.05 -6.23
N ALA A 61 -9.46 15.22 -7.17
CA ALA A 61 -8.72 14.14 -7.79
C ALA A 61 -7.91 13.30 -6.76
N TYR A 62 -7.35 13.95 -5.74
CA TYR A 62 -6.68 13.26 -4.64
C TYR A 62 -7.64 12.38 -3.84
N ARG A 63 -8.85 12.89 -3.54
CA ARG A 63 -9.88 12.14 -2.82
C ARG A 63 -10.48 10.99 -3.64
N GLN A 64 -10.57 11.12 -4.96
CA GLN A 64 -11.04 10.04 -5.84
C GLN A 64 -10.11 8.83 -5.82
N ARG A 65 -8.80 9.04 -5.64
CA ARG A 65 -7.82 7.98 -5.47
C ARG A 65 -7.81 7.34 -4.09
N LYS A 66 -8.72 7.72 -3.17
CA LYS A 66 -8.67 7.22 -1.80
C LYS A 66 -8.76 5.70 -1.77
N THR A 67 -7.81 5.06 -1.12
CA THR A 67 -7.74 3.60 -1.00
C THR A 67 -7.57 3.19 0.45
N ALA A 68 -7.97 1.97 0.75
CA ALA A 68 -7.62 1.36 2.03
C ALA A 68 -6.89 0.04 1.85
N ILE A 69 -6.06 -0.29 2.82
CA ILE A 69 -5.47 -1.62 3.02
C ILE A 69 -6.13 -2.22 4.25
N LEU A 70 -6.86 -3.32 4.08
CA LEU A 70 -7.41 -4.09 5.20
C LEU A 70 -6.27 -4.90 5.83
N TYR A 71 -5.91 -4.55 7.06
CA TYR A 71 -4.73 -5.11 7.72
C TYR A 71 -5.02 -5.47 9.16
N ASP A 72 -4.55 -6.65 9.56
CA ASP A 72 -4.60 -7.14 10.93
C ASP A 72 -3.20 -7.62 11.38
N PRO A 73 -2.59 -6.95 12.37
CA PRO A 73 -1.36 -7.40 12.99
C PRO A 73 -1.43 -8.81 13.56
N ASP A 74 -2.60 -9.25 14.07
CA ASP A 74 -2.73 -10.59 14.66
C ASP A 74 -2.63 -11.65 13.55
N ASN A 75 -3.27 -11.37 12.41
CA ASN A 75 -3.15 -12.16 11.19
C ASN A 75 -1.69 -12.19 10.68
N THR A 76 -1.00 -11.05 10.73
CA THR A 76 0.43 -10.96 10.38
C THR A 76 1.29 -11.83 11.30
N VAL A 77 1.11 -11.73 12.62
CA VAL A 77 1.83 -12.57 13.60
C VAL A 77 1.56 -14.05 13.35
N ALA A 78 0.32 -14.44 13.08
CA ALA A 78 -0.04 -15.82 12.79
C ALA A 78 0.66 -16.36 11.53
N ILE A 79 0.72 -15.56 10.45
CA ILE A 79 1.43 -15.93 9.23
C ILE A 79 2.95 -16.03 9.49
N GLU A 80 3.53 -15.09 10.23
CA GLU A 80 4.96 -15.07 10.53
C GLU A 80 5.40 -16.28 11.38
N GLN A 81 4.51 -16.83 12.21
CA GLN A 81 4.75 -18.09 12.93
C GLN A 81 4.70 -19.32 12.04
N ASN A 82 3.99 -19.27 10.90
CA ASN A 82 3.82 -20.42 10.01
C ASN A 82 3.86 -20.03 8.51
N LYS A 83 5.01 -19.51 8.09
CA LYS A 83 5.24 -18.95 6.75
C LYS A 83 5.13 -19.95 5.61
N GLN A 84 5.38 -21.24 5.90
CA GLN A 84 5.62 -22.35 4.94
C GLN A 84 6.91 -22.24 4.12
N THR A 85 7.47 -21.06 3.94
CA THR A 85 8.74 -20.82 3.22
C THR A 85 9.56 -19.72 3.90
N VAL A 86 10.87 -19.72 3.70
CA VAL A 86 11.79 -18.68 4.18
C VAL A 86 11.70 -17.39 3.36
N LEU A 87 11.11 -17.45 2.16
CA LEU A 87 10.96 -16.30 1.25
C LEU A 87 9.79 -15.39 1.62
N TRP A 88 8.79 -15.92 2.33
CA TRP A 88 7.60 -15.15 2.66
C TRP A 88 7.91 -14.10 3.74
N ASN A 89 7.46 -12.88 3.49
CA ASN A 89 7.47 -11.79 4.45
C ASN A 89 6.18 -10.99 4.29
N THR A 90 5.30 -11.09 5.30
CA THR A 90 3.96 -10.51 5.23
C THR A 90 4.01 -8.99 5.15
N GLU A 91 4.89 -8.34 5.91
CA GLU A 91 5.06 -6.89 5.89
C GLU A 91 5.56 -6.41 4.51
N GLN A 92 6.54 -7.09 3.92
CA GLN A 92 7.01 -6.76 2.57
C GLN A 92 5.93 -6.97 1.52
N HIS A 93 5.10 -8.02 1.63
CA HIS A 93 3.97 -8.25 0.75
C HIS A 93 2.95 -7.09 0.83
N VAL A 94 2.57 -6.66 2.03
CA VAL A 94 1.70 -5.49 2.24
C VAL A 94 2.34 -4.22 1.65
N LEU A 95 3.66 -4.05 1.82
CA LEU A 95 4.39 -2.90 1.30
C LEU A 95 4.45 -2.86 -0.22
N LYS A 96 4.38 -3.98 -0.95
CA LYS A 96 4.30 -3.99 -2.43
C LYS A 96 3.07 -3.23 -2.91
N TYR A 97 1.90 -3.51 -2.33
CA TYR A 97 0.66 -2.78 -2.62
C TYR A 97 0.70 -1.33 -2.11
N TYR A 98 1.18 -1.10 -0.89
CA TYR A 98 1.27 0.25 -0.33
C TYR A 98 2.14 1.16 -1.19
N LYS A 99 3.34 0.71 -1.60
CA LYS A 99 4.27 1.47 -2.44
C LYS A 99 3.65 1.81 -3.80
N ALA A 100 2.95 0.87 -4.43
CA ALA A 100 2.23 1.11 -5.69
C ALA A 100 1.12 2.17 -5.52
N LEU A 101 0.31 2.08 -4.46
CA LEU A 101 -0.71 3.10 -4.17
C LEU A 101 -0.08 4.48 -3.90
N LYS A 102 1.07 4.51 -3.21
CA LYS A 102 1.82 5.76 -2.99
C LYS A 102 2.34 6.37 -4.29
N SER A 103 2.84 5.57 -5.23
CA SER A 103 3.26 6.08 -6.55
C SER A 103 2.09 6.63 -7.36
N PHE A 104 0.88 6.11 -7.16
CA PHE A 104 -0.33 6.65 -7.81
C PHE A 104 -0.77 8.01 -7.26
N GLY A 105 -0.17 8.48 -6.17
CA GLY A 105 -0.63 9.67 -5.46
C GLY A 105 -1.97 9.43 -4.75
N ALA A 106 -2.20 8.20 -4.28
CA ALA A 106 -3.39 7.84 -3.51
C ALA A 106 -3.20 8.16 -2.01
N PRO A 107 -4.22 8.71 -1.33
CA PRO A 107 -4.33 8.63 0.12
C PRO A 107 -4.65 7.19 0.51
N VAL A 108 -3.85 6.61 1.41
CA VAL A 108 -3.99 5.22 1.85
C VAL A 108 -4.27 5.17 3.35
N ASP A 109 -5.40 4.58 3.72
CA ASP A 109 -5.74 4.28 5.11
C ASP A 109 -5.52 2.78 5.40
N PHE A 110 -4.84 2.45 6.50
CA PHE A 110 -4.86 1.08 7.04
C PHE A 110 -6.11 0.91 7.90
N ILE A 111 -6.96 -0.06 7.56
CA ILE A 111 -8.28 -0.21 8.15
C ILE A 111 -8.46 -1.59 8.81
N ARG A 112 -9.44 -1.67 9.71
CA ARG A 112 -9.89 -2.90 10.38
C ARG A 112 -11.27 -3.31 9.87
N ASP A 113 -11.66 -4.53 10.17
CA ASP A 113 -13.00 -5.08 9.96
C ASP A 113 -14.14 -4.21 10.54
N SER A 114 -13.87 -3.41 11.58
CA SER A 114 -14.81 -2.44 12.18
C SER A 114 -14.98 -1.14 11.39
N THR A 115 -14.15 -0.89 10.37
CA THR A 115 -14.16 0.37 9.61
C THR A 115 -15.31 0.40 8.60
N ASP A 116 -15.90 1.57 8.36
CA ASP A 116 -16.87 1.76 7.28
C ASP A 116 -16.18 1.72 5.90
N PHE A 117 -16.45 0.64 5.15
CA PHE A 117 -15.82 0.37 3.85
C PHE A 117 -16.38 1.25 2.72
N THR A 118 -17.56 1.85 2.89
CA THR A 118 -18.22 2.66 1.85
C THR A 118 -17.44 3.95 1.52
N LYS A 119 -16.46 4.31 2.35
CA LYS A 119 -15.60 5.49 2.19
C LYS A 119 -14.48 5.32 1.17
N TYR A 120 -14.29 4.11 0.64
CA TYR A 120 -13.16 3.77 -0.22
C TYR A 120 -13.65 3.26 -1.57
N PRO A 121 -13.29 3.92 -2.68
CA PRO A 121 -13.48 3.39 -4.03
C PRO A 121 -12.78 2.04 -4.27
N VAL A 122 -11.60 1.87 -3.66
CA VAL A 122 -10.78 0.65 -3.76
C VAL A 122 -10.30 0.23 -2.38
N ILE A 123 -10.44 -1.06 -2.06
CA ILE A 123 -9.87 -1.69 -0.87
C ILE A 123 -8.95 -2.82 -1.32
N VAL A 124 -7.74 -2.85 -0.78
CA VAL A 124 -6.77 -3.92 -0.97
C VAL A 124 -6.78 -4.82 0.27
N VAL A 125 -6.80 -6.13 0.05
CA VAL A 125 -6.80 -7.17 1.09
C VAL A 125 -5.57 -8.05 0.88
N PRO A 126 -4.37 -7.59 1.30
CA PRO A 126 -3.13 -8.30 1.07
C PRO A 126 -2.95 -9.41 2.13
N ALA A 127 -3.01 -10.67 1.70
CA ALA A 127 -2.75 -11.86 2.51
C ALA A 127 -3.49 -11.87 3.86
N TYR A 128 -4.77 -11.48 3.86
CA TYR A 128 -5.61 -11.52 5.07
C TYR A 128 -6.04 -12.97 5.34
N GLN A 129 -5.14 -13.79 5.87
CA GLN A 129 -5.26 -15.26 5.89
C GLN A 129 -6.38 -15.78 6.77
N GLN A 130 -6.43 -15.31 8.02
CA GLN A 130 -7.47 -15.66 8.98
C GLN A 130 -8.66 -14.71 8.81
N MET A 131 -9.79 -15.21 8.30
CA MET A 131 -10.95 -14.40 7.97
C MET A 131 -12.22 -15.01 8.56
N SER A 132 -13.01 -14.20 9.25
CA SER A 132 -14.35 -14.61 9.66
C SER A 132 -15.33 -14.61 8.49
N LEU A 133 -16.35 -15.46 8.54
CA LEU A 133 -17.45 -15.42 7.57
C LEU A 133 -18.16 -14.07 7.55
N SER A 134 -18.28 -13.41 8.72
CA SER A 134 -18.89 -12.08 8.82
C SER A 134 -18.10 -11.00 8.08
N LEU A 135 -16.76 -11.09 8.05
CA LEU A 135 -15.91 -10.21 7.27
C LEU A 135 -16.00 -10.53 5.78
N ALA A 136 -16.01 -11.81 5.39
CA ALA A 136 -16.24 -12.22 4.00
C ALA A 136 -17.58 -11.66 3.47
N ASP A 137 -18.67 -11.80 4.23
CA ASP A 137 -19.98 -11.24 3.89
C ASP A 137 -19.98 -9.71 3.81
N LYS A 138 -19.17 -9.05 4.64
CA LYS A 138 -19.02 -7.59 4.59
C LYS A 138 -18.28 -7.15 3.32
N LEU A 139 -17.23 -7.87 2.92
CA LEU A 139 -16.50 -7.62 1.68
C LEU A 139 -17.42 -7.85 0.46
N THR A 140 -18.20 -8.93 0.45
CA THR A 140 -19.21 -9.19 -0.58
C THR A 140 -20.19 -8.03 -0.70
N ARG A 141 -20.81 -7.61 0.40
CA ARG A 141 -21.74 -6.46 0.39
C ARG A 141 -21.09 -5.15 -0.05
N TYR A 142 -19.82 -4.93 0.29
CA TYR A 142 -19.08 -3.77 -0.19
C TYR A 142 -18.98 -3.77 -1.71
N VAL A 143 -18.62 -4.92 -2.31
CA VAL A 143 -18.54 -5.07 -3.77
C VAL A 143 -19.90 -4.95 -4.43
N GLU A 144 -20.94 -5.60 -3.89
CA GLU A 144 -22.30 -5.55 -4.43
C GLU A 144 -22.83 -4.11 -4.52
N ASN A 145 -22.39 -3.24 -3.60
CA ASN A 145 -22.76 -1.83 -3.53
C ASN A 145 -21.86 -0.89 -4.34
N GLY A 146 -20.93 -1.42 -5.14
CA GLY A 146 -20.07 -0.63 -6.05
C GLY A 146 -18.62 -0.50 -5.61
N GLY A 147 -18.24 -1.15 -4.51
CA GLY A 147 -16.86 -1.23 -4.05
C GLY A 147 -15.98 -2.07 -4.98
N ASN A 148 -14.69 -1.76 -5.03
CA ASN A 148 -13.72 -2.52 -5.80
C ASN A 148 -12.68 -3.14 -4.86
N LEU A 149 -12.48 -4.44 -4.97
CA LEU A 149 -11.51 -5.20 -4.18
C LEU A 149 -10.32 -5.63 -5.01
N VAL A 150 -9.14 -5.53 -4.41
CA VAL A 150 -7.94 -6.24 -4.86
C VAL A 150 -7.54 -7.18 -3.73
N ILE A 151 -7.76 -8.46 -3.93
CA ILE A 151 -7.45 -9.53 -2.96
C ILE A 151 -6.19 -10.22 -3.43
N SER A 152 -5.25 -10.50 -2.52
CA SER A 152 -4.05 -11.27 -2.88
C SER A 152 -4.09 -12.70 -2.34
N CYS A 153 -3.12 -13.47 -2.78
CA CYS A 153 -2.83 -14.82 -2.31
C CYS A 153 -2.87 -14.95 -0.79
N ARG A 154 -3.13 -16.17 -0.30
CA ARG A 154 -3.30 -16.50 1.12
C ARG A 154 -4.56 -15.97 1.79
N THR A 155 -5.27 -15.02 1.19
CA THR A 155 -6.46 -14.42 1.81
C THR A 155 -7.57 -15.46 2.03
N GLY A 156 -8.09 -15.53 3.27
CA GLY A 156 -9.19 -16.40 3.65
C GLY A 156 -8.89 -17.90 3.59
N HIS A 157 -7.62 -18.32 3.64
CA HIS A 157 -7.28 -19.75 3.73
C HIS A 157 -7.68 -20.37 5.08
N GLN A 158 -7.85 -19.55 6.12
CA GLN A 158 -8.22 -19.97 7.47
C GLN A 158 -9.45 -19.19 7.99
N ASN A 159 -10.17 -19.79 8.92
CA ASN A 159 -11.17 -19.09 9.71
C ASN A 159 -10.55 -18.18 10.77
N GLU A 160 -11.37 -17.43 11.50
CA GLU A 160 -10.94 -16.49 12.54
C GLU A 160 -10.26 -17.15 13.75
N LEU A 161 -10.34 -18.47 13.88
CA LEU A 161 -9.65 -19.25 14.91
C LEU A 161 -8.30 -19.80 14.42
N GLY A 162 -7.91 -19.51 13.17
CA GLY A 162 -6.68 -20.02 12.57
C GLY A 162 -6.76 -21.45 12.06
N HIS A 163 -7.96 -22.03 11.96
CA HIS A 163 -8.16 -23.36 11.38
C HIS A 163 -8.39 -23.26 9.88
N LEU A 164 -7.86 -24.22 9.13
CA LEU A 164 -8.33 -24.45 7.76
C LEU A 164 -9.83 -24.77 7.79
N TRP A 165 -10.52 -24.37 6.74
CA TRP A 165 -11.94 -24.67 6.60
C TRP A 165 -12.17 -26.18 6.44
N GLU A 166 -13.22 -26.71 7.06
CA GLU A 166 -13.73 -28.06 6.79
C GLU A 166 -14.52 -28.05 5.46
N ALA A 167 -13.81 -27.73 4.38
CA ALA A 167 -14.35 -27.39 3.06
C ALA A 167 -13.24 -27.57 1.99
N ARG A 168 -13.52 -27.24 0.72
CA ARG A 168 -12.43 -27.07 -0.26
C ARG A 168 -11.53 -25.89 0.16
N HIS A 169 -10.30 -25.88 -0.35
CA HIS A 169 -9.31 -24.85 0.01
C HIS A 169 -9.85 -23.43 -0.22
N ALA A 170 -9.98 -22.65 0.87
CA ALA A 170 -10.55 -21.30 0.87
C ALA A 170 -11.97 -21.17 0.24
N GLU A 171 -12.75 -22.25 0.19
CA GLU A 171 -14.10 -22.30 -0.42
C GLU A 171 -15.05 -21.18 0.01
N PRO A 172 -15.06 -20.72 1.29
CA PRO A 172 -15.92 -19.62 1.69
C PRO A 172 -15.72 -18.31 0.91
N LEU A 173 -14.59 -18.12 0.21
CA LEU A 173 -14.34 -16.95 -0.62
C LEU A 173 -14.76 -17.12 -2.08
N TYR A 174 -15.11 -18.31 -2.55
CA TYR A 174 -15.29 -18.59 -3.98
C TYR A 174 -16.36 -17.69 -4.62
N GLY A 175 -17.47 -17.46 -3.91
CA GLY A 175 -18.53 -16.56 -4.35
C GLY A 175 -18.08 -15.09 -4.48
N LEU A 176 -17.18 -14.64 -3.60
CA LEU A 176 -16.62 -13.29 -3.64
C LEU A 176 -15.60 -13.14 -4.78
N ILE A 177 -14.69 -14.10 -4.94
CA ILE A 177 -13.59 -14.00 -5.91
C ILE A 177 -13.99 -14.42 -7.33
N GLY A 178 -15.20 -14.97 -7.51
CA GLY A 178 -15.70 -15.43 -8.80
C GLY A 178 -14.90 -16.62 -9.35
N GLY A 179 -14.50 -17.56 -8.50
CA GLY A 179 -13.67 -18.70 -8.89
C GLY A 179 -13.24 -19.58 -7.73
N GLU A 180 -12.53 -20.65 -8.04
CA GLU A 180 -11.91 -21.56 -7.07
C GLU A 180 -10.40 -21.26 -6.94
N ILE A 181 -9.81 -21.57 -5.79
CA ILE A 181 -8.35 -21.69 -5.62
C ILE A 181 -8.06 -23.19 -5.66
N GLU A 182 -7.58 -23.72 -6.79
CA GLU A 182 -7.40 -25.18 -6.96
C GLU A 182 -6.35 -25.72 -5.98
N PHE A 183 -5.23 -25.00 -5.86
CA PHE A 183 -4.15 -25.28 -4.93
C PHE A 183 -3.21 -24.06 -4.87
N TYR A 184 -2.15 -24.17 -4.09
CA TYR A 184 -1.06 -23.19 -4.01
C TYR A 184 0.29 -23.88 -4.14
N ASP A 185 1.30 -23.12 -4.56
CA ASP A 185 2.68 -23.61 -4.65
C ASP A 185 3.68 -22.63 -4.00
N LEU A 186 4.80 -23.19 -3.56
CA LEU A 186 5.89 -22.54 -2.86
C LEU A 186 7.19 -22.91 -3.55
N LEU A 187 7.79 -21.95 -4.26
CA LEU A 187 8.97 -22.25 -5.04
C LEU A 187 10.23 -22.25 -4.19
N ARG A 188 11.27 -22.90 -4.73
CA ARG A 188 12.60 -22.86 -4.12
C ARG A 188 13.23 -21.48 -4.37
N PRO A 189 14.01 -20.93 -3.41
CA PRO A 189 14.67 -19.62 -3.55
C PRO A 189 15.46 -19.39 -4.83
N TYR A 190 16.01 -20.45 -5.43
CA TYR A 190 16.85 -20.40 -6.62
C TYR A 190 16.13 -20.85 -7.90
N ALA A 191 14.80 -21.04 -7.84
CA ALA A 191 13.98 -21.52 -8.95
C ALA A 191 12.67 -20.73 -9.01
N SER A 192 12.76 -19.41 -9.22
CA SER A 192 11.59 -18.57 -9.49
C SER A 192 10.89 -19.02 -10.77
N ASP A 193 9.56 -18.91 -10.77
CA ASP A 193 8.74 -19.02 -11.98
C ASP A 193 8.26 -17.61 -12.37
N THR A 194 7.50 -17.53 -13.46
CA THR A 194 7.02 -16.30 -14.07
C THR A 194 5.51 -16.33 -14.26
N VAL A 195 4.87 -15.19 -13.98
CA VAL A 195 3.51 -14.87 -14.38
C VAL A 195 3.56 -13.98 -15.61
N MET A 196 2.76 -14.28 -16.63
CA MET A 196 2.62 -13.48 -17.83
C MET A 196 1.31 -12.68 -17.79
N MET A 197 1.40 -11.35 -17.90
CA MET A 197 0.24 -10.46 -18.05
C MET A 197 0.48 -9.47 -19.18
N ASP A 198 -0.45 -9.37 -20.12
CA ASP A 198 -0.39 -8.45 -21.26
C ASP A 198 0.97 -8.50 -22.02
N GLY A 199 1.53 -9.71 -22.17
CA GLY A 199 2.80 -9.96 -22.85
C GLY A 199 4.07 -9.63 -22.03
N LYS A 200 3.92 -9.23 -20.76
CA LYS A 200 5.04 -8.93 -19.85
C LYS A 200 5.24 -10.05 -18.82
N PRO A 201 6.50 -10.46 -18.57
CA PRO A 201 6.84 -11.42 -17.52
C PRO A 201 7.00 -10.73 -16.15
N TYR A 202 6.56 -11.42 -15.10
CA TYR A 202 6.69 -11.02 -13.69
C TYR A 202 7.20 -12.20 -12.88
N ALA A 203 8.39 -12.10 -12.29
CA ALA A 203 8.98 -13.19 -11.51
C ALA A 203 8.32 -13.33 -10.15
N TRP A 204 8.11 -14.56 -9.67
CA TRP A 204 7.55 -14.85 -8.34
C TRP A 204 8.25 -16.07 -7.72
N SER A 205 8.16 -16.21 -6.39
CA SER A 205 8.80 -17.35 -5.70
C SER A 205 8.24 -17.71 -4.33
N SER A 206 7.69 -16.76 -3.59
CA SER A 206 7.27 -16.96 -2.20
C SER A 206 5.91 -17.64 -2.06
N TRP A 207 4.95 -17.35 -2.94
CA TRP A 207 3.62 -17.95 -2.93
C TRP A 207 2.89 -17.75 -4.27
N GLY A 208 2.22 -18.81 -4.74
CA GLY A 208 1.37 -18.77 -5.94
C GLY A 208 0.10 -19.57 -5.75
N ASP A 209 -1.03 -18.89 -5.56
CA ASP A 209 -2.38 -19.47 -5.60
C ASP A 209 -2.78 -19.69 -7.08
N VAL A 210 -3.13 -20.92 -7.43
CA VAL A 210 -3.54 -21.32 -8.80
C VAL A 210 -5.05 -21.27 -8.92
N LEU A 211 -5.54 -20.34 -9.73
CA LEU A 211 -6.97 -20.03 -9.81
C LEU A 211 -7.67 -20.81 -10.92
N LYS A 212 -8.91 -21.19 -10.64
CA LYS A 212 -9.89 -21.68 -11.62
C LYS A 212 -11.10 -20.74 -11.63
N PRO A 213 -11.06 -19.69 -12.46
CA PRO A 213 -12.14 -18.72 -12.56
C PRO A 213 -13.45 -19.34 -13.06
N LEU A 214 -14.57 -18.74 -12.67
CA LEU A 214 -15.88 -19.00 -13.31
C LEU A 214 -15.89 -18.51 -14.76
N ALA A 215 -16.90 -18.94 -15.53
CA ALA A 215 -16.99 -18.64 -16.96
C ALA A 215 -17.10 -17.13 -17.27
N ASP A 216 -17.66 -16.34 -16.36
CA ASP A 216 -17.83 -14.89 -16.43
C ASP A 216 -16.71 -14.10 -15.74
N THR A 217 -15.68 -14.79 -15.23
CA THR A 217 -14.51 -14.17 -14.61
C THR A 217 -13.36 -14.08 -15.61
N GLU A 218 -12.87 -12.87 -15.84
CA GLU A 218 -11.77 -12.61 -16.76
C GLU A 218 -10.44 -13.13 -16.20
N ARG A 219 -9.59 -13.64 -17.10
CA ARG A 219 -8.22 -14.03 -16.81
C ARG A 219 -7.27 -12.92 -17.25
N TRP A 220 -6.62 -12.25 -16.31
CA TRP A 220 -5.68 -11.18 -16.62
C TRP A 220 -4.26 -11.70 -16.79
N ALA A 221 -3.86 -12.69 -16.00
CA ALA A 221 -2.51 -13.23 -16.05
C ALA A 221 -2.50 -14.75 -15.86
N ALA A 222 -1.47 -15.41 -16.38
CA ALA A 222 -1.28 -16.85 -16.27
C ALA A 222 0.15 -17.20 -15.86
N TYR A 223 0.30 -18.29 -15.11
CA TYR A 223 1.61 -18.90 -14.84
C TYR A 223 2.22 -19.42 -16.15
N SER A 224 3.54 -19.28 -16.33
CA SER A 224 4.22 -19.74 -17.54
C SER A 224 5.05 -21.01 -17.37
N GLY A 225 5.39 -21.40 -16.14
CA GLY A 225 6.19 -22.58 -15.84
C GLY A 225 5.45 -23.65 -15.06
N ASP A 226 6.21 -24.70 -14.75
CA ASP A 226 5.79 -25.88 -13.99
C ASP A 226 4.56 -26.63 -14.58
N PHE A 227 4.02 -27.60 -13.85
CA PHE A 227 2.88 -28.43 -14.26
C PHE A 227 1.55 -27.65 -14.36
N TYR A 228 1.54 -26.38 -13.94
CA TYR A 228 0.39 -25.46 -13.99
C TYR A 228 0.57 -24.32 -14.99
N ALA A 229 1.52 -24.43 -15.92
CA ALA A 229 1.65 -23.49 -17.03
C ALA A 229 0.31 -23.29 -17.76
N GLY A 230 -0.05 -22.03 -18.02
CA GLY A 230 -1.32 -21.63 -18.63
C GLY A 230 -2.51 -21.53 -17.66
N LYS A 231 -2.36 -21.93 -16.39
CA LYS A 231 -3.38 -21.70 -15.34
C LYS A 231 -3.39 -20.24 -14.90
N THR A 232 -4.52 -19.80 -14.37
CA THR A 232 -4.76 -18.38 -14.05
C THR A 232 -4.01 -17.98 -12.77
N ALA A 233 -3.23 -16.91 -12.87
CA ALA A 233 -2.53 -16.29 -11.73
C ALA A 233 -3.24 -15.01 -11.25
N VAL A 234 -3.87 -14.27 -12.16
CA VAL A 234 -4.66 -13.07 -11.81
C VAL A 234 -6.01 -13.14 -12.51
N SER A 235 -7.09 -12.96 -11.74
CA SER A 235 -8.45 -12.92 -12.25
C SER A 235 -9.15 -11.60 -11.94
N TYR A 236 -10.13 -11.24 -12.75
CA TYR A 236 -11.01 -10.10 -12.54
C TYR A 236 -12.47 -10.53 -12.69
N HIS A 237 -13.24 -10.38 -11.62
CA HIS A 237 -14.66 -10.70 -11.57
C HIS A 237 -15.47 -9.42 -11.40
N GLN A 238 -16.26 -9.06 -12.41
CA GLN A 238 -17.28 -8.01 -12.27
C GLN A 238 -18.43 -8.60 -11.46
N HIS A 239 -18.69 -8.04 -10.27
CA HIS A 239 -19.71 -8.56 -9.37
C HIS A 239 -20.72 -7.48 -9.01
N LYS A 240 -21.94 -7.59 -9.58
CA LYS A 240 -22.99 -6.58 -9.48
C LYS A 240 -22.44 -5.20 -9.91
N LYS A 241 -22.43 -4.22 -8.98
CA LYS A 241 -22.00 -2.84 -9.22
C LYS A 241 -20.50 -2.63 -9.06
N GLY A 242 -19.80 -3.57 -8.44
CA GLY A 242 -18.38 -3.48 -8.13
C GLY A 242 -17.56 -4.55 -8.81
N SER A 243 -16.33 -4.73 -8.36
CA SER A 243 -15.43 -5.75 -8.90
C SER A 243 -14.53 -6.36 -7.84
N VAL A 244 -14.05 -7.57 -8.13
CA VAL A 244 -13.01 -8.25 -7.36
C VAL A 244 -11.88 -8.66 -8.30
N THR A 245 -10.67 -8.21 -8.01
CA THR A 245 -9.45 -8.66 -8.67
C THR A 245 -8.69 -9.55 -7.71
N TYR A 246 -8.39 -10.79 -8.08
CA TYR A 246 -7.59 -11.70 -7.27
C TYR A 246 -6.17 -11.81 -7.83
N VAL A 247 -5.15 -11.55 -7.02
CA VAL A 247 -3.72 -11.66 -7.36
C VAL A 247 -3.13 -12.87 -6.66
N GLY A 248 -3.03 -13.98 -7.39
CA GLY A 248 -2.59 -15.27 -6.85
C GLY A 248 -1.10 -15.39 -6.59
N ALA A 249 -0.26 -14.58 -7.26
CA ALA A 249 1.19 -14.64 -7.08
C ALA A 249 1.71 -13.45 -6.27
N ASP A 250 2.63 -13.71 -5.34
CA ASP A 250 3.48 -12.68 -4.72
C ASP A 250 4.73 -12.48 -5.58
N SER A 251 4.74 -11.43 -6.40
CA SER A 251 5.88 -11.18 -7.31
C SER A 251 7.10 -10.72 -6.53
N ASN A 252 8.31 -11.03 -7.00
CA ASN A 252 9.53 -10.77 -6.22
C ASN A 252 9.68 -9.27 -5.89
N GLU A 253 9.39 -8.38 -6.85
CA GLU A 253 9.64 -6.93 -6.74
C GLU A 253 8.37 -6.09 -6.53
N GLY A 254 7.17 -6.69 -6.49
CA GLY A 254 5.91 -5.96 -6.41
C GLY A 254 5.42 -5.37 -7.74
N ASP A 255 6.04 -5.77 -8.86
CA ASP A 255 5.80 -5.23 -10.19
C ASP A 255 4.50 -5.79 -10.82
N LEU A 256 4.14 -7.04 -10.51
CA LEU A 256 2.82 -7.59 -10.86
C LEU A 256 1.72 -6.83 -10.12
N GLU A 257 1.87 -6.64 -8.82
CA GLU A 257 0.92 -5.97 -7.94
C GLU A 257 0.69 -4.52 -8.40
N LEU A 258 1.77 -3.80 -8.74
CA LEU A 258 1.69 -2.47 -9.31
C LEU A 258 0.95 -2.45 -10.65
N ALA A 259 1.25 -3.40 -11.54
CA ALA A 259 0.62 -3.48 -12.86
C ALA A 259 -0.88 -3.83 -12.75
N VAL A 260 -1.26 -4.73 -11.84
CA VAL A 260 -2.65 -5.06 -11.54
C VAL A 260 -3.39 -3.85 -10.99
N LEU A 261 -2.84 -3.17 -9.98
CA LEU A 261 -3.43 -1.96 -9.42
C LEU A 261 -3.61 -0.87 -10.49
N ALA A 262 -2.63 -0.66 -11.37
CA ALA A 262 -2.74 0.29 -12.47
C ALA A 262 -3.90 -0.06 -13.42
N LYS A 263 -4.06 -1.35 -13.75
CA LYS A 263 -5.16 -1.84 -14.59
C LYS A 263 -6.52 -1.68 -13.91
N VAL A 264 -6.62 -1.91 -12.60
CA VAL A 264 -7.84 -1.65 -11.81
C VAL A 264 -8.19 -0.16 -11.82
N PHE A 265 -7.25 0.72 -11.50
CA PHE A 265 -7.49 2.18 -11.49
C PHE A 265 -7.91 2.69 -12.87
N ALA A 266 -7.30 2.19 -13.95
CA ALA A 266 -7.68 2.52 -15.31
C ALA A 266 -9.11 2.07 -15.64
N ARG A 267 -9.54 0.86 -15.22
CA ARG A 267 -10.93 0.41 -15.41
C ARG A 267 -11.97 1.24 -14.65
N LEU A 268 -11.56 1.87 -13.56
CA LEU A 268 -12.42 2.73 -12.75
C LEU A 268 -12.39 4.20 -13.18
N ASP A 269 -11.67 4.53 -14.26
CA ASP A 269 -11.41 5.91 -14.70
C ASP A 269 -10.82 6.80 -13.58
N ILE A 270 -10.01 6.20 -12.69
CA ILE A 270 -9.30 6.91 -11.63
C ILE A 270 -7.89 7.25 -12.13
N ALA A 271 -7.66 8.53 -12.44
CA ALA A 271 -6.34 9.02 -12.86
C ALA A 271 -5.28 8.87 -11.76
N VAL A 272 -4.08 8.44 -12.13
CA VAL A 272 -2.91 8.22 -11.24
C VAL A 272 -1.75 9.16 -11.61
N GLU A 273 -0.93 9.52 -10.62
CA GLU A 273 0.19 10.47 -10.80
C GLU A 273 1.48 9.79 -11.31
N ASN A 274 1.69 8.50 -11.02
CA ASN A 274 2.90 7.73 -11.36
C ASN A 274 4.22 8.36 -10.87
N TYR A 275 4.26 8.79 -9.60
CA TYR A 275 5.47 9.28 -8.97
C TYR A 275 6.58 8.19 -8.97
N PRO A 276 7.84 8.55 -9.28
CA PRO A 276 8.92 7.59 -9.29
C PRO A 276 9.30 7.14 -7.85
N PRO A 277 10.04 6.03 -7.70
CA PRO A 277 10.51 5.56 -6.40
C PRO A 277 11.23 6.67 -5.61
N GLY A 278 10.89 6.77 -4.32
CA GLY A 278 11.42 7.80 -3.42
C GLY A 278 10.63 9.11 -3.40
N ILE A 279 9.70 9.33 -4.32
CA ILE A 279 8.86 10.53 -4.33
C ILE A 279 7.52 10.23 -3.64
N LEU A 280 7.18 11.05 -2.64
CA LEU A 280 5.92 10.97 -1.91
C LEU A 280 5.23 12.32 -1.97
N VAL A 281 3.97 12.33 -2.42
CA VAL A 281 3.12 13.52 -2.42
C VAL A 281 1.85 13.25 -1.63
N GLU A 282 1.54 14.16 -0.70
CA GLU A 282 0.43 14.09 0.23
C GLU A 282 -0.32 15.42 0.27
N TYR A 283 -1.62 15.37 0.58
CA TYR A 283 -2.42 16.57 0.80
C TYR A 283 -3.06 16.56 2.17
N ARG A 284 -2.94 17.68 2.88
CA ARG A 284 -3.47 17.84 4.24
C ARG A 284 -3.59 19.31 4.61
N ASP A 285 -4.63 19.65 5.36
CA ASP A 285 -4.82 20.97 5.97
C ASP A 285 -4.67 22.14 4.97
N GLY A 286 -5.06 21.93 3.71
CA GLY A 286 -4.96 22.91 2.63
C GLY A 286 -3.61 22.95 1.91
N PHE A 287 -2.67 22.09 2.30
CA PHE A 287 -1.34 22.00 1.70
C PHE A 287 -1.21 20.77 0.81
N GLY A 288 -0.45 20.93 -0.27
CA GLY A 288 0.29 19.83 -0.89
C GLY A 288 1.69 19.76 -0.29
N ILE A 289 2.16 18.55 -0.03
CA ILE A 289 3.45 18.26 0.61
C ILE A 289 4.14 17.21 -0.24
N ALA A 290 5.31 17.54 -0.78
CA ALA A 290 6.13 16.62 -1.54
C ALA A 290 7.46 16.38 -0.82
N LEU A 291 7.86 15.11 -0.74
CA LEU A 291 9.07 14.64 -0.10
C LEU A 291 9.91 13.87 -1.14
N ASN A 292 11.21 14.15 -1.17
CA ASN A 292 12.14 13.44 -2.04
C ASN A 292 13.13 12.59 -1.22
N TYR A 293 12.84 11.30 -1.13
CA TYR A 293 13.72 10.29 -0.53
C TYR A 293 14.61 9.59 -1.56
N SER A 294 14.59 10.01 -2.83
CA SER A 294 15.49 9.47 -3.85
C SER A 294 16.90 10.05 -3.72
N ASP A 295 17.85 9.46 -4.44
CA ASP A 295 19.26 9.88 -4.46
C ASP A 295 19.55 11.05 -5.42
N LYS A 296 18.52 11.59 -6.08
CA LYS A 296 18.63 12.66 -7.07
C LYS A 296 17.55 13.72 -6.90
N SER A 297 17.78 14.90 -7.47
CA SER A 297 16.78 15.96 -7.48
C SER A 297 15.57 15.56 -8.35
N TYR A 298 14.38 15.99 -7.93
CA TYR A 298 13.12 15.73 -8.63
C TYR A 298 12.36 17.03 -8.93
N ALA A 299 11.99 17.24 -10.19
CA ALA A 299 11.20 18.38 -10.61
C ALA A 299 9.71 18.04 -10.58
N LEU A 300 8.99 18.56 -9.58
CA LEU A 300 7.53 18.42 -9.49
C LEU A 300 6.86 19.54 -10.30
N LYS A 301 5.95 19.16 -11.19
CA LYS A 301 5.08 20.12 -11.89
C LYS A 301 3.94 20.54 -10.96
N LEU A 302 3.93 21.80 -10.56
CA LEU A 302 2.85 22.39 -9.77
C LEU A 302 1.75 22.95 -10.69
N PRO A 303 0.49 22.97 -10.24
CA PRO A 303 -0.58 23.75 -10.89
C PRO A 303 -0.24 25.25 -10.94
N ASP A 304 -0.77 25.96 -11.92
CA ASP A 304 -0.50 27.40 -12.10
C ASP A 304 -1.00 28.23 -10.89
N GLU A 305 -2.03 27.76 -10.21
CA GLU A 305 -2.59 28.39 -9.01
C GLU A 305 -1.82 28.04 -7.73
N ALA A 306 -0.74 27.26 -7.80
CA ALA A 306 0.05 26.91 -6.63
C ALA A 306 0.88 28.09 -6.11
N GLU A 307 0.88 28.27 -4.79
CA GLU A 307 1.77 29.16 -4.07
C GLU A 307 2.69 28.32 -3.19
N THR A 308 3.98 28.31 -3.53
CA THR A 308 5.03 27.64 -2.74
C THR A 308 5.25 28.40 -1.44
N LEU A 309 5.24 27.67 -0.32
CA LEU A 309 5.50 28.19 1.02
C LEU A 309 6.88 27.76 1.53
N ILE A 310 7.27 26.50 1.27
CA ILE A 310 8.55 25.92 1.69
C ILE A 310 9.19 25.23 0.50
N GLY A 311 10.50 25.40 0.31
CA GLY A 311 11.28 24.70 -0.71
C GLY A 311 11.11 25.23 -2.14
N ASN A 312 11.48 24.42 -3.12
CA ASN A 312 11.42 24.74 -4.56
C ASN A 312 10.79 23.58 -5.35
N SER A 313 10.27 23.86 -6.55
CA SER A 313 9.68 22.83 -7.43
C SER A 313 10.68 21.78 -7.89
N THR A 314 11.97 22.11 -7.94
CA THR A 314 13.07 21.14 -8.01
C THR A 314 13.49 20.77 -6.61
N ILE A 315 12.99 19.64 -6.12
CA ILE A 315 13.18 19.14 -4.76
C ILE A 315 14.52 18.40 -4.70
N PRO A 316 15.52 18.86 -3.92
CA PRO A 316 16.78 18.15 -3.77
C PRO A 316 16.60 16.82 -3.04
N THR A 317 17.62 15.96 -3.05
CA THR A 317 17.69 14.76 -2.20
C THR A 317 17.43 15.12 -0.74
N ALA A 318 16.57 14.36 -0.06
CA ALA A 318 16.08 14.62 1.28
C ALA A 318 15.35 15.97 1.46
N GLY A 319 14.92 16.60 0.36
CA GLY A 319 14.20 17.87 0.38
C GLY A 319 12.69 17.72 0.58
N VAL A 320 12.08 18.82 1.03
CA VAL A 320 10.63 18.99 1.15
C VAL A 320 10.17 20.20 0.34
N LEU A 321 9.00 20.07 -0.28
CA LEU A 321 8.27 21.16 -0.92
C LEU A 321 6.86 21.22 -0.32
N VAL A 322 6.44 22.39 0.14
CA VAL A 322 5.08 22.63 0.63
C VAL A 322 4.46 23.78 -0.13
N TRP A 323 3.26 23.57 -0.66
CA TRP A 323 2.50 24.59 -1.38
C TRP A 323 1.03 24.59 -0.95
N LYS A 324 0.34 25.69 -1.22
CA LYS A 324 -1.13 25.77 -1.16
C LYS A 324 -1.68 26.12 -2.54
N ILE A 325 -2.95 25.80 -2.80
CA ILE A 325 -3.65 26.28 -4.00
C ILE A 325 -4.28 27.63 -3.67
N LYS A 326 -4.01 28.65 -4.46
CA LYS A 326 -4.68 29.95 -4.33
C LYS A 326 -6.18 29.74 -4.57
N LYS A 327 -7.00 30.22 -3.65
CA LYS A 327 -8.45 30.29 -3.89
C LYS A 327 -8.67 31.24 -5.08
N GLN A 328 -9.37 30.75 -6.11
CA GLN A 328 -9.89 31.62 -7.17
C GLN A 328 -10.84 32.66 -6.60
#